data_AF-A0A933FFV7-F1
#
_entry.id   AF-A0A933FFV7-F1
#
_cell.length_a   1.000
_cell.length_b   1.000
_cell.length_c   1.000
_cell.angle_alpha   90.00
_cell.angle_beta   90.00
_cell.angle_gamma   90.00
#
_symmetry.space_group_name_H-M   'P 1'
#
loop_
_entity.id
_entity.type
_entity.pdbx_description
1 polymer ?
#
loop_
_entity_poly.entity_id
_entity_poly.type
_entity_poly.pdbx_seq_one_letter_code
_entity_poly.pdbx_strand_id
1 'polypeptide(L)'
;ALRKLAAYQLQDPAAFALCWVRAGVASGCTWIDGRVESQRVEVRFDGRPWTEAELEDPYSAFFGIEGPEGARGRQLVMGALAAMRLGAESVSIVSGVGTRRRGCLLAPEAVARVEAPDEGAGTVLEAAWPSGLRPAERQRVLGRLHGGCSMAEPPLTIFSAEGSSLAEKAFDKRPTPSLSFQDGPLRGVLLPDADKDGHSDVRLYSLGALASSIQWTFPTIQVQAHLDDPRFALDASQSGVALNARFKEAMETLGAQAERLLALTLDRHAERYRALTRFLFEGRFASAFLGRANWREDGVLDRLLAAGIGKSAERRELLEWERVVSSWLRDTAARVPEKRREEPLFQRLFAAPLYLSVTGDTLTLADLEQILKRAGVLPVSHRIFPGERIDPPVLWCPWRKDPVVERLFAGRVRWFDSVETFRELKPAGPAPRPRPRRR
;
A
#
# COMPACT_ATOMS: atom_id res chain seq x y z
N ALA A 1 8.57 -21.44 -31.75
CA ALA A 1 8.38 -20.08 -31.19
C ALA A 1 7.69 -20.10 -29.83
N LEU A 2 6.52 -20.75 -29.69
CA LEU A 2 5.76 -20.82 -28.43
C LEU A 2 6.55 -21.34 -27.21
N ARG A 3 7.33 -22.42 -27.34
CA ARG A 3 8.22 -22.89 -26.25
C ARG A 3 9.26 -21.85 -25.81
N LYS A 4 9.72 -20.97 -26.72
CA LYS A 4 10.63 -19.87 -26.38
C LYS A 4 9.87 -18.73 -25.68
N LEU A 5 8.67 -18.38 -26.17
CA LEU A 5 7.80 -17.40 -25.51
C LEU A 5 7.43 -17.85 -24.09
N ALA A 6 7.19 -19.16 -23.88
CA ALA A 6 6.96 -19.78 -22.57
C ALA A 6 8.07 -19.51 -21.55
N ALA A 7 9.32 -19.45 -22.01
CA ALA A 7 10.47 -19.19 -21.15
C ALA A 7 10.59 -17.72 -20.70
N TYR A 8 9.96 -16.77 -21.40
CA TYR A 8 10.00 -15.32 -21.09
C TYR A 8 8.73 -14.79 -20.42
N GLN A 9 7.81 -15.67 -20.01
CA GLN A 9 6.54 -15.31 -19.40
C GLN A 9 6.67 -14.79 -17.96
N LEU A 10 5.58 -14.19 -17.45
CA LEU A 10 5.35 -13.69 -16.08
C LEU A 10 6.32 -14.28 -15.05
N GLN A 11 6.90 -13.51 -14.14
CA GLN A 11 7.77 -14.12 -13.11
C GLN A 11 6.99 -15.08 -12.20
N ASP A 12 5.72 -14.77 -11.92
CA ASP A 12 4.81 -15.60 -11.12
C ASP A 12 3.68 -16.15 -11.99
N PRO A 13 3.64 -17.47 -12.31
CA PRO A 13 2.55 -18.04 -13.10
C PRO A 13 1.20 -17.96 -12.40
N ALA A 14 1.15 -17.86 -11.06
CA ALA A 14 -0.11 -17.72 -10.33
C ALA A 14 -0.79 -16.36 -10.56
N ALA A 15 -0.12 -15.41 -11.20
CA ALA A 15 -0.69 -14.12 -11.59
C ALA A 15 -1.46 -14.17 -12.93
N PHE A 16 -1.61 -15.33 -13.58
CA PHE A 16 -2.26 -15.45 -14.89
C PHE A 16 -3.67 -14.83 -14.94
N ALA A 17 -4.44 -14.99 -13.86
CA ALA A 17 -5.80 -14.47 -13.79
C ALA A 17 -5.85 -12.93 -13.78
N LEU A 18 -4.76 -12.26 -13.35
CA LEU A 18 -4.64 -10.80 -13.46
C LEU A 18 -4.59 -10.37 -14.94
N CYS A 19 -3.90 -11.13 -15.80
CA CYS A 19 -3.91 -10.87 -17.24
C CYS A 19 -5.32 -10.99 -17.82
N TRP A 20 -6.09 -11.98 -17.39
CA TRP A 20 -7.49 -12.13 -17.82
C TRP A 20 -8.39 -10.99 -17.36
N VAL A 21 -8.21 -10.49 -16.13
CA VAL A 21 -8.90 -9.27 -15.67
C VAL A 21 -8.54 -8.08 -16.57
N ARG A 22 -7.25 -7.88 -16.91
CA ARG A 22 -6.85 -6.83 -17.87
C ARG A 22 -7.48 -7.02 -19.24
N ALA A 23 -7.60 -8.25 -19.73
CA ALA A 23 -8.25 -8.55 -21.00
C ALA A 23 -9.73 -8.17 -20.99
N GLY A 24 -10.43 -8.38 -19.86
CA GLY A 24 -11.79 -7.93 -19.62
C GLY A 24 -11.89 -6.40 -19.66
N VAL A 25 -11.07 -5.71 -18.87
CA VAL A 25 -11.05 -4.23 -18.82
C VAL A 25 -10.68 -3.63 -20.18
N ALA A 26 -9.68 -4.17 -20.89
CA ALA A 26 -9.32 -3.75 -22.24
C ALA A 26 -10.43 -4.03 -23.27
N SER A 27 -11.34 -4.95 -22.97
CA SER A 27 -12.55 -5.20 -23.76
C SER A 27 -13.71 -4.29 -23.39
N GLY A 28 -13.54 -3.38 -22.43
CA GLY A 28 -14.57 -2.43 -22.00
C GLY A 28 -15.73 -3.07 -21.25
N CYS A 29 -15.48 -4.13 -20.48
CA CYS A 29 -16.50 -4.77 -19.66
C CYS A 29 -17.10 -3.81 -18.61
N THR A 30 -18.34 -4.07 -18.20
CA THR A 30 -19.05 -3.37 -17.13
C THR A 30 -19.18 -4.20 -15.85
N TRP A 31 -18.88 -5.50 -15.90
CA TRP A 31 -18.61 -6.34 -14.73
C TRP A 31 -17.52 -7.37 -14.99
N ILE A 32 -16.87 -7.83 -13.92
CA ILE A 32 -15.92 -8.95 -13.96
C ILE A 32 -16.13 -9.82 -12.71
N ASP A 33 -16.23 -11.12 -12.93
CA ASP A 33 -16.33 -12.14 -11.89
C ASP A 33 -15.13 -13.08 -11.94
N GLY A 34 -14.66 -13.54 -10.77
CA GLY A 34 -13.61 -14.54 -10.63
C GLY A 34 -14.07 -15.69 -9.75
N ARG A 35 -13.72 -16.93 -10.15
CA ARG A 35 -13.94 -18.14 -9.36
C ARG A 35 -12.68 -18.97 -9.31
N VAL A 36 -12.35 -19.47 -8.12
CA VAL A 36 -11.16 -20.31 -7.89
C VAL A 36 -11.60 -21.57 -7.17
N GLU A 37 -11.65 -22.68 -7.89
CA GLU A 37 -12.02 -24.00 -7.38
C GLU A 37 -10.80 -24.92 -7.31
N SER A 38 -10.98 -26.18 -6.91
CA SER A 38 -9.89 -27.16 -6.89
C SER A 38 -9.39 -27.51 -8.28
N GLN A 39 -10.28 -27.73 -9.25
CA GLN A 39 -9.91 -28.20 -10.60
C GLN A 39 -10.01 -27.14 -11.68
N ARG A 40 -10.50 -25.94 -11.36
CA ARG A 40 -10.65 -24.87 -12.34
C ARG A 40 -10.49 -23.49 -11.74
N VAL A 41 -10.05 -22.56 -12.58
CA VAL A 41 -10.08 -21.13 -12.31
C VAL A 41 -10.79 -20.46 -13.47
N GLU A 42 -11.77 -19.63 -13.15
CA GLU A 42 -12.65 -18.99 -14.13
C GLU A 42 -12.65 -17.47 -13.93
N VAL A 43 -12.61 -16.74 -15.05
CA VAL A 43 -12.86 -15.29 -15.09
C VAL A 43 -13.96 -15.03 -16.12
N ARG A 44 -15.02 -14.34 -15.71
CA ARG A 44 -16.17 -13.99 -16.55
C ARG A 44 -16.35 -12.48 -16.64
N PHE A 45 -16.77 -11.96 -17.79
CA PHE A 45 -17.05 -10.53 -17.99
C PHE A 45 -17.87 -10.28 -19.27
N ASP A 46 -18.46 -9.09 -19.41
CA ASP A 46 -19.35 -8.69 -20.53
C ASP A 46 -18.74 -7.68 -21.53
N GLY A 47 -17.42 -7.64 -21.65
CA GLY A 47 -16.73 -6.80 -22.63
C GLY A 47 -17.00 -7.20 -24.08
N ARG A 48 -16.42 -6.43 -25.02
CA ARG A 48 -16.45 -6.70 -26.47
C ARG A 48 -16.08 -8.17 -26.78
N PRO A 49 -16.98 -8.95 -27.39
CA PRO A 49 -16.70 -10.34 -27.73
C PRO A 49 -15.46 -10.52 -28.60
N TRP A 50 -14.86 -11.72 -28.53
CA TRP A 50 -13.84 -12.15 -29.48
C TRP A 50 -14.49 -12.57 -30.78
N THR A 51 -13.88 -12.15 -31.90
CA THR A 51 -14.30 -12.55 -33.24
C THR A 51 -13.86 -13.99 -33.54
N GLU A 52 -14.48 -14.62 -34.53
CA GLU A 52 -14.09 -15.96 -34.97
C GLU A 52 -12.62 -16.02 -35.41
N ALA A 53 -12.16 -15.00 -36.14
CA ALA A 53 -10.75 -14.92 -36.57
C ALA A 53 -9.79 -14.80 -35.38
N GLU A 54 -10.14 -14.05 -34.34
CA GLU A 54 -9.32 -13.96 -33.12
C GLU A 54 -9.29 -15.27 -32.33
N LEU A 55 -10.36 -16.07 -32.38
CA LEU A 55 -10.43 -17.37 -31.71
C LEU A 55 -9.76 -18.50 -32.52
N GLU A 56 -9.67 -18.35 -33.84
CA GLU A 56 -8.98 -19.30 -34.72
C GLU A 56 -7.46 -19.23 -34.58
N ASP A 57 -6.90 -18.03 -34.43
CA ASP A 57 -5.48 -17.84 -34.08
C ASP A 57 -5.31 -16.83 -32.94
N PRO A 58 -5.54 -17.23 -31.68
CA PRO A 58 -5.36 -16.34 -30.54
C PRO A 58 -3.92 -15.85 -30.40
N TYR A 59 -2.93 -16.66 -30.80
CA TYR A 59 -1.51 -16.35 -30.65
C TYR A 59 -1.04 -15.23 -31.59
N SER A 60 -1.76 -14.95 -32.68
CA SER A 60 -1.53 -13.80 -33.56
C SER A 60 -1.43 -12.47 -32.80
N ALA A 61 -2.10 -12.36 -31.63
CA ALA A 61 -2.07 -11.16 -30.81
C ALA A 61 -0.67 -10.77 -30.29
N PHE A 62 0.29 -11.69 -30.23
CA PHE A 62 1.69 -11.37 -29.89
C PHE A 62 2.44 -10.66 -31.01
N PHE A 63 2.04 -10.92 -32.26
CA PHE A 63 2.72 -10.40 -33.45
C PHE A 63 1.94 -9.27 -34.12
N GLY A 64 0.73 -9.00 -33.62
CA GLY A 64 -0.15 -7.95 -34.12
C GLY A 64 0.22 -6.54 -33.67
N ILE A 65 -0.72 -5.62 -33.87
CA ILE A 65 -0.54 -4.17 -33.68
C ILE A 65 -0.14 -3.84 -32.23
N GLU A 66 0.98 -3.13 -32.10
CA GLU A 66 1.38 -2.51 -30.82
C GLU A 66 0.39 -1.41 -30.43
N GLY A 67 0.07 -1.32 -29.13
CA GLY A 67 -0.85 -0.32 -28.61
C GLY A 67 -2.17 -0.90 -28.06
N PRO A 68 -3.16 -0.02 -27.77
CA PRO A 68 -4.38 -0.37 -27.04
C PRO A 68 -5.25 -1.43 -27.72
N GLU A 69 -5.35 -1.42 -29.05
CA GLU A 69 -6.21 -2.34 -29.80
C GLU A 69 -5.78 -3.80 -29.66
N GLY A 70 -4.45 -4.05 -29.65
CA GLY A 70 -3.88 -5.37 -29.43
C GLY A 70 -3.75 -5.78 -27.97
N ALA A 71 -3.97 -4.85 -27.02
CA ALA A 71 -3.74 -5.11 -25.60
C ALA A 71 -4.63 -6.24 -25.06
N ARG A 72 -5.92 -6.28 -25.43
CA ARG A 72 -6.85 -7.33 -24.98
C ARG A 72 -6.39 -8.73 -25.38
N GLY A 73 -5.93 -8.89 -26.62
CA GLY A 73 -5.49 -10.17 -27.16
C GLY A 73 -4.19 -10.63 -26.51
N ARG A 74 -3.22 -9.72 -26.35
CA ARG A 74 -1.97 -10.03 -25.64
C ARG A 74 -2.22 -10.49 -24.21
N GLN A 75 -3.08 -9.80 -23.46
CA GLN A 75 -3.38 -10.16 -22.07
C GLN A 75 -4.12 -11.51 -21.97
N LEU A 76 -5.07 -11.79 -22.87
CA LEU A 76 -5.73 -13.09 -22.96
C LEU A 76 -4.72 -14.23 -23.10
N VAL A 77 -3.84 -14.12 -24.09
CA VAL A 77 -2.89 -15.20 -24.42
C VAL A 77 -1.80 -15.32 -23.36
N MET A 78 -1.32 -14.22 -22.79
CA MET A 78 -0.38 -14.25 -21.68
C MET A 78 -0.95 -14.97 -20.46
N GLY A 79 -2.22 -14.72 -20.12
CA GLY A 79 -2.91 -15.45 -19.06
C GLY A 79 -3.05 -16.94 -19.39
N ALA A 80 -3.42 -17.28 -20.64
CA ALA A 80 -3.56 -18.68 -21.05
C ALA A 80 -2.22 -19.45 -20.94
N LEU A 81 -1.13 -18.87 -21.44
CA LEU A 81 0.17 -19.49 -21.38
C LEU A 81 0.71 -19.59 -19.94
N ALA A 82 0.49 -18.58 -19.11
CA ALA A 82 0.89 -18.62 -17.71
C ALA A 82 0.11 -19.67 -16.90
N ALA A 83 -1.18 -19.86 -17.20
CA ALA A 83 -1.99 -20.93 -16.62
C ALA A 83 -1.45 -22.31 -16.99
N MET A 84 -1.14 -22.55 -18.28
CA MET A 84 -0.52 -23.80 -18.73
C MET A 84 0.86 -24.03 -18.10
N ARG A 85 1.64 -22.97 -17.86
CA ARG A 85 2.91 -23.07 -17.12
C ARG A 85 2.72 -23.40 -15.63
N LEU A 86 1.56 -23.05 -15.05
CA LEU A 86 1.12 -23.51 -13.73
C LEU A 86 0.54 -24.94 -13.76
N GLY A 87 0.60 -25.63 -14.90
CA GLY A 87 0.14 -27.01 -15.05
C GLY A 87 -1.32 -27.17 -15.48
N ALA A 88 -1.99 -26.12 -15.97
CA ALA A 88 -3.30 -26.28 -16.58
C ALA A 88 -3.17 -27.15 -17.83
N GLU A 89 -4.05 -28.13 -18.00
CA GLU A 89 -4.07 -28.98 -19.20
C GLU A 89 -4.63 -28.20 -20.40
N SER A 90 -5.65 -27.39 -20.13
CA SER A 90 -6.31 -26.59 -21.15
C SER A 90 -6.82 -25.27 -20.61
N VAL A 91 -6.98 -24.31 -21.51
CA VAL A 91 -7.68 -23.04 -21.29
C VAL A 91 -8.82 -22.92 -22.29
N SER A 92 -10.06 -22.86 -21.84
CA SER A 92 -11.22 -22.60 -22.69
C SER A 92 -11.55 -21.11 -22.72
N ILE A 93 -11.91 -20.63 -23.91
CA ILE A 93 -12.32 -19.26 -24.18
C ILE A 93 -13.67 -19.35 -24.86
N VAL A 94 -14.73 -18.95 -24.18
CA VAL A 94 -16.08 -18.91 -24.74
C VAL A 94 -16.57 -17.48 -24.76
N SER A 95 -16.84 -16.92 -25.94
CA SER A 95 -17.21 -15.51 -26.10
C SER A 95 -18.37 -15.30 -27.08
N GLY A 96 -19.24 -14.33 -26.80
CA GLY A 96 -20.36 -13.95 -27.66
C GLY A 96 -21.69 -13.91 -26.92
N VAL A 97 -22.80 -13.97 -27.67
CA VAL A 97 -24.16 -13.91 -27.14
C VAL A 97 -25.04 -14.90 -27.89
N GLY A 98 -25.80 -15.73 -27.17
CA GLY A 98 -26.76 -16.67 -27.74
C GLY A 98 -26.12 -17.62 -28.76
N THR A 99 -26.77 -17.83 -29.90
CA THR A 99 -26.30 -18.72 -30.97
C THR A 99 -25.04 -18.22 -31.69
N ARG A 100 -24.63 -16.97 -31.48
CA ARG A 100 -23.38 -16.40 -32.02
C ARG A 100 -22.18 -16.62 -31.11
N ARG A 101 -22.37 -17.30 -29.98
CA ARG A 101 -21.28 -17.64 -29.08
C ARG A 101 -20.33 -18.65 -29.73
N ARG A 102 -19.04 -18.45 -29.52
CA ARG A 102 -17.96 -19.25 -30.10
C ARG A 102 -16.99 -19.67 -29.01
N GLY A 103 -16.46 -20.88 -29.14
CA GLY A 103 -15.53 -21.47 -28.21
C GLY A 103 -14.19 -21.80 -28.87
N CYS A 104 -13.12 -21.60 -28.12
CA CYS A 104 -11.78 -22.05 -28.44
C CYS A 104 -11.17 -22.74 -27.22
N LEU A 105 -10.50 -23.87 -27.44
CA LEU A 105 -9.73 -24.60 -26.44
C LEU A 105 -8.24 -24.48 -26.79
N LEU A 106 -7.48 -23.90 -25.87
CA LEU A 106 -6.04 -23.80 -25.95
C LEU A 106 -5.41 -24.92 -25.11
N ALA A 107 -4.58 -25.73 -25.74
CA ALA A 107 -3.74 -26.74 -25.10
C ALA A 107 -2.26 -26.52 -25.50
N PRO A 108 -1.28 -27.12 -24.81
CA PRO A 108 0.14 -26.86 -25.05
C PRO A 108 0.60 -27.04 -26.51
N GLU A 109 -0.04 -27.93 -27.27
CA GLU A 109 0.33 -28.26 -28.65
C GLU A 109 -0.84 -28.12 -29.64
N ALA A 110 -1.98 -27.59 -29.22
CA ALA A 110 -3.17 -27.50 -30.07
C ALA A 110 -4.05 -26.28 -29.76
N VAL A 111 -4.70 -25.79 -30.81
CA VAL A 111 -5.83 -24.87 -30.75
C VAL A 111 -6.99 -25.60 -31.41
N ALA A 112 -8.08 -25.79 -30.67
CA ALA A 112 -9.26 -26.47 -31.19
C ALA A 112 -10.49 -25.58 -31.04
N ARG A 113 -11.33 -25.54 -32.08
CA ARG A 113 -12.65 -24.93 -31.97
C ARG A 113 -13.53 -25.86 -31.14
N VAL A 114 -14.29 -25.27 -30.22
CA VAL A 114 -15.27 -26.01 -29.42
C VAL A 114 -16.62 -25.32 -29.50
N GLU A 115 -17.69 -26.10 -29.45
CA GLU A 115 -19.03 -25.56 -29.33
C GLU A 115 -19.18 -24.85 -27.99
N ALA A 116 -19.86 -23.71 -27.97
CA ALA A 116 -20.15 -23.02 -26.73
C ALA A 116 -21.10 -23.91 -25.90
N PRO A 117 -20.80 -24.18 -24.62
CA PRO A 117 -21.58 -25.10 -23.81
C PRO A 117 -23.00 -24.59 -23.50
N ASP A 118 -23.26 -23.29 -23.69
CA ASP A 118 -24.54 -22.65 -23.40
C ASP A 118 -24.79 -21.37 -24.23
N GLU A 119 -26.06 -20.96 -24.33
CA GLU A 119 -26.54 -19.75 -25.04
C GLU A 119 -26.42 -18.45 -24.21
N GLY A 120 -25.52 -18.41 -23.22
CA GLY A 120 -25.31 -17.22 -22.39
C GLY A 120 -24.68 -16.03 -23.12
N ALA A 121 -24.30 -15.02 -22.35
CA ALA A 121 -23.73 -13.77 -22.84
C ALA A 121 -22.37 -13.47 -22.19
N GLY A 122 -21.52 -12.74 -22.92
CA GLY A 122 -20.23 -12.28 -22.45
C GLY A 122 -19.09 -13.24 -22.79
N THR A 123 -18.02 -13.17 -22.02
CA THR A 123 -16.85 -14.03 -22.16
C THR A 123 -16.59 -14.80 -20.88
N VAL A 124 -16.24 -16.07 -21.04
CA VAL A 124 -15.77 -16.97 -19.99
C VAL A 124 -14.38 -17.46 -20.38
N LEU A 125 -13.42 -17.21 -19.49
CA LEU A 125 -12.06 -17.73 -19.57
C LEU A 125 -11.88 -18.75 -18.45
N GLU A 126 -11.61 -20.00 -18.78
CA GLU A 126 -11.48 -21.08 -17.80
C GLU A 126 -10.18 -21.83 -18.01
N ALA A 127 -9.38 -22.00 -16.96
CA ALA A 127 -8.25 -22.92 -16.95
C ALA A 127 -8.62 -24.17 -16.14
N ALA A 128 -8.28 -25.35 -16.66
CA ALA A 128 -8.61 -26.64 -16.06
C ALA A 128 -7.36 -27.43 -15.64
N TRP A 129 -7.42 -28.01 -14.44
CA TRP A 129 -6.42 -28.92 -13.87
C TRP A 129 -7.15 -30.20 -13.45
N PRO A 130 -7.15 -31.27 -14.26
CA PRO A 130 -7.91 -32.49 -13.95
C PRO A 130 -7.50 -33.12 -12.61
N SER A 131 -6.20 -33.09 -12.30
CA SER A 131 -5.66 -33.56 -11.03
C SER A 131 -5.81 -32.55 -9.88
N GLY A 132 -6.39 -31.38 -10.15
CA GLY A 132 -6.54 -30.26 -9.22
C GLY A 132 -5.30 -29.38 -9.07
N LEU A 133 -5.52 -28.10 -8.75
CA LEU A 133 -4.51 -27.21 -8.20
C LEU A 133 -4.07 -27.69 -6.83
N ARG A 134 -2.76 -27.60 -6.57
CA ARG A 134 -2.26 -27.79 -5.21
C ARG A 134 -2.85 -26.70 -4.30
N PRO A 135 -3.22 -27.01 -3.04
CA PRO A 135 -3.83 -26.02 -2.15
C PRO A 135 -3.04 -24.70 -2.01
N ALA A 136 -1.71 -24.78 -1.96
CA ALA A 136 -0.85 -23.60 -1.90
C ALA A 136 -0.92 -22.72 -3.16
N GLU A 137 -1.00 -23.33 -4.34
CA GLU A 137 -1.15 -22.60 -5.61
C GLU A 137 -2.53 -21.97 -5.70
N ARG A 138 -3.57 -22.69 -5.26
CA ARG A 138 -4.93 -22.16 -5.21
C ARG A 138 -5.01 -20.91 -4.34
N GLN A 139 -4.40 -20.95 -3.16
CA GLN A 139 -4.31 -19.80 -2.27
C GLN A 139 -3.49 -18.65 -2.89
N ARG A 140 -2.43 -18.96 -3.63
CA ARG A 140 -1.66 -17.93 -4.36
C ARG A 140 -2.50 -17.26 -5.44
N VAL A 141 -3.21 -18.02 -6.29
CA VAL A 141 -4.09 -17.46 -7.34
C VAL A 141 -5.20 -16.61 -6.71
N LEU A 142 -5.86 -17.12 -5.68
CA LEU A 142 -6.90 -16.38 -4.96
C LEU A 142 -6.35 -15.09 -4.34
N GLY A 143 -5.21 -15.17 -3.65
CA GLY A 143 -4.53 -14.01 -3.07
C GLY A 143 -4.10 -12.97 -4.12
N ARG A 144 -3.69 -13.42 -5.32
CA ARG A 144 -3.37 -12.54 -6.44
C ARG A 144 -4.62 -11.84 -6.97
N LEU A 145 -5.73 -12.54 -7.21
CA LEU A 145 -6.98 -11.90 -7.64
C LEU A 145 -7.48 -10.89 -6.59
N HIS A 146 -7.51 -11.29 -5.32
CA HIS A 146 -8.01 -10.44 -4.24
C HIS A 146 -7.14 -9.20 -4.03
N GLY A 147 -5.81 -9.35 -3.92
CA GLY A 147 -4.90 -8.23 -3.68
C GLY A 147 -4.50 -7.44 -4.94
N GLY A 148 -4.60 -8.08 -6.11
CA GLY A 148 -4.11 -7.56 -7.38
C GLY A 148 -5.15 -6.83 -8.21
N CYS A 149 -6.44 -6.98 -7.94
CA CYS A 149 -7.51 -6.31 -8.69
C CYS A 149 -8.17 -5.15 -7.92
N SER A 150 -7.48 -4.62 -6.91
CA SER A 150 -8.03 -3.56 -6.05
C SER A 150 -8.31 -2.23 -6.77
N MET A 151 -7.68 -2.01 -7.93
CA MET A 151 -7.87 -0.81 -8.77
C MET A 151 -8.75 -1.10 -10.00
N ALA A 152 -9.41 -2.27 -10.09
CA ALA A 152 -10.24 -2.62 -11.24
C ALA A 152 -11.51 -1.76 -11.32
N GLU A 153 -11.78 -1.24 -12.51
CA GLU A 153 -13.06 -0.64 -12.87
C GLU A 153 -13.54 -1.28 -14.17
N PRO A 154 -14.67 -2.02 -14.13
CA PRO A 154 -15.53 -2.29 -12.97
C PRO A 154 -14.83 -3.13 -11.88
N PRO A 155 -15.29 -3.09 -10.61
CA PRO A 155 -14.73 -3.91 -9.54
C PRO A 155 -14.88 -5.41 -9.82
N LEU A 156 -13.84 -6.18 -9.52
CA LEU A 156 -13.86 -7.64 -9.58
C LEU A 156 -14.67 -8.22 -8.41
N THR A 157 -15.67 -9.05 -8.69
CA THR A 157 -16.34 -9.88 -7.69
C THR A 157 -15.73 -11.27 -7.65
N ILE A 158 -15.24 -11.72 -6.50
CA ILE A 158 -14.67 -13.06 -6.35
C ILE A 158 -15.67 -13.94 -5.60
N PHE A 159 -15.98 -15.12 -6.14
CA PHE A 159 -16.89 -16.07 -5.50
C PHE A 159 -16.14 -17.28 -4.95
N SER A 160 -16.60 -17.78 -3.80
CA SER A 160 -16.20 -19.09 -3.26
C SER A 160 -16.79 -20.24 -4.10
N ALA A 161 -16.34 -21.47 -3.83
CA ALA A 161 -16.92 -22.67 -4.46
C ALA A 161 -18.41 -22.84 -4.16
N GLU A 162 -18.86 -22.34 -3.00
CA GLU A 162 -20.26 -22.32 -2.55
C GLU A 162 -21.06 -21.14 -3.13
N GLY A 163 -20.44 -20.31 -3.98
CA GLY A 163 -21.09 -19.16 -4.61
C GLY A 163 -21.23 -17.93 -3.71
N SER A 164 -20.61 -17.94 -2.53
CA SER A 164 -20.60 -16.76 -1.66
C SER A 164 -19.59 -15.73 -2.17
N SER A 165 -19.98 -14.48 -2.26
CA SER A 165 -19.05 -13.39 -2.61
C SER A 165 -18.03 -13.21 -1.48
N LEU A 166 -16.75 -13.26 -1.83
CA LEU A 166 -15.63 -12.99 -0.93
C LEU A 166 -15.34 -11.48 -0.82
N ALA A 167 -16.32 -10.63 -1.17
CA ALA A 167 -16.12 -9.21 -1.37
C ALA A 167 -15.54 -8.50 -0.15
N GLU A 168 -14.47 -7.74 -0.40
CA GLU A 168 -14.31 -6.40 0.16
C GLU A 168 -13.36 -5.58 -0.71
N LYS A 169 -13.77 -4.36 -1.08
CA LYS A 169 -12.83 -3.38 -1.64
C LYS A 169 -11.78 -3.07 -0.58
N ALA A 170 -10.53 -3.41 -0.86
CA ALA A 170 -9.43 -3.32 0.10
C ALA A 170 -9.15 -1.90 0.64
N PHE A 171 -9.69 -0.86 -0.01
CA PHE A 171 -9.44 0.54 0.33
C PHE A 171 -10.53 1.18 1.22
N ASP A 172 -11.77 0.70 1.15
CA ASP A 172 -12.92 1.41 1.75
C ASP A 172 -13.00 1.28 3.28
N LYS A 173 -12.16 0.42 3.88
CA LYS A 173 -12.24 0.08 5.31
C LYS A 173 -11.02 0.47 6.13
N ARG A 174 -10.05 1.17 5.56
CA ARG A 174 -8.85 1.51 6.32
C ARG A 174 -9.15 2.69 7.25
N PRO A 175 -8.84 2.58 8.55
CA PRO A 175 -9.06 3.68 9.50
C PRO A 175 -8.11 4.86 9.21
N THR A 176 -7.03 4.64 8.48
CA THR A 176 -6.00 5.66 8.17
C THR A 176 -6.47 6.67 7.13
N PRO A 177 -5.98 7.93 7.16
CA PRO A 177 -6.30 8.89 6.12
C PRO A 177 -5.80 8.35 4.78
N SER A 178 -6.62 8.48 3.76
CA SER A 178 -6.27 8.15 2.38
C SER A 178 -6.59 9.32 1.48
N LEU A 179 -5.86 9.42 0.38
CA LEU A 179 -6.12 10.38 -0.68
C LEU A 179 -6.29 9.63 -1.99
N SER A 180 -7.51 9.64 -2.51
CA SER A 180 -7.79 9.21 -3.89
C SER A 180 -7.64 10.41 -4.83
N PHE A 181 -7.05 10.18 -5.99
CA PHE A 181 -6.92 11.20 -7.03
C PHE A 181 -7.07 10.61 -8.43
N GLN A 182 -7.42 11.48 -9.37
CA GLN A 182 -7.44 11.19 -10.79
C GLN A 182 -6.86 12.37 -11.55
N ASP A 183 -5.90 12.10 -12.43
CA ASP A 183 -5.21 13.05 -13.30
C ASP A 183 -5.18 12.49 -14.73
N GLY A 184 -6.20 12.86 -15.52
CA GLY A 184 -6.48 12.20 -16.79
C GLY A 184 -6.77 10.70 -16.59
N PRO A 185 -6.08 9.79 -17.30
CA PRO A 185 -6.24 8.34 -17.13
C PRO A 185 -5.36 7.76 -16.01
N LEU A 186 -4.51 8.55 -15.37
CA LEU A 186 -3.82 8.11 -14.15
C LEU A 186 -4.77 8.28 -12.97
N ARG A 187 -4.97 7.20 -12.23
CA ARG A 187 -5.69 7.21 -10.97
C ARG A 187 -4.81 6.65 -9.88
N GLY A 188 -5.02 7.09 -8.65
CA GLY A 188 -4.30 6.50 -7.54
C GLY A 188 -4.92 6.74 -6.18
N VAL A 189 -4.45 5.93 -5.24
CA VAL A 189 -4.79 6.00 -3.82
C VAL A 189 -3.50 6.03 -3.02
N LEU A 190 -3.34 7.03 -2.16
CA LEU A 190 -2.20 7.18 -1.27
C LEU A 190 -2.63 6.97 0.18
N LEU A 191 -1.75 6.36 0.97
CA LEU A 191 -1.86 6.25 2.42
C LEU A 191 -0.53 6.62 3.07
N PRO A 192 -0.53 7.11 4.33
CA PRO A 192 0.68 7.27 5.12
C PRO A 192 1.46 5.96 5.18
N ASP A 193 2.77 6.01 4.95
CA ASP A 193 3.62 4.86 5.15
C ASP A 193 4.13 4.81 6.59
N ALA A 194 3.78 3.75 7.32
CA ALA A 194 4.32 3.51 8.64
C ALA A 194 5.67 2.78 8.59
N ASP A 195 6.07 2.29 7.42
CA ASP A 195 7.33 1.56 7.25
C ASP A 195 8.54 2.49 7.35
N LYS A 196 9.65 1.95 7.87
CA LYS A 196 10.81 2.70 8.37
C LYS A 196 12.04 2.58 7.51
N ASP A 197 11.99 1.78 6.46
CA ASP A 197 13.12 1.59 5.54
C ASP A 197 13.38 2.85 4.69
N GLY A 198 12.48 3.83 4.77
CA GLY A 198 12.65 5.13 4.12
C GLY A 198 12.39 5.12 2.63
N HIS A 199 11.66 4.12 2.18
CA HIS A 199 11.13 3.98 0.86
C HIS A 199 9.61 3.93 0.94
N SER A 200 8.95 4.33 -0.13
CA SER A 200 7.51 4.19 -0.37
C SER A 200 7.24 2.84 -1.02
N ASP A 201 6.24 2.09 -0.55
CA ASP A 201 5.69 0.94 -1.29
C ASP A 201 4.72 1.44 -2.36
N VAL A 202 5.11 1.34 -3.62
CA VAL A 202 4.30 1.77 -4.77
C VAL A 202 3.88 0.55 -5.57
N ARG A 203 2.57 0.30 -5.58
CA ARG A 203 1.91 -0.73 -6.37
C ARG A 203 1.42 -0.13 -7.69
N LEU A 204 1.92 -0.67 -8.79
CA LEU A 204 1.62 -0.21 -10.14
C LEU A 204 0.64 -1.17 -10.80
N TYR A 205 -0.48 -0.64 -11.25
CA TYR A 205 -1.57 -1.35 -11.90
C TYR A 205 -1.63 -0.90 -13.35
N SER A 206 -1.99 -1.82 -14.23
CA SER A 206 -2.34 -1.52 -15.61
C SER A 206 -3.70 -2.14 -15.86
N LEU A 207 -4.64 -1.33 -16.37
CA LEU A 207 -6.01 -1.73 -16.59
C LEU A 207 -6.64 -2.31 -15.32
N GLY A 208 -6.36 -1.70 -14.17
CA GLY A 208 -6.93 -2.06 -12.88
C GLY A 208 -6.36 -3.31 -12.21
N ALA A 209 -5.43 -4.03 -12.86
CA ALA A 209 -4.78 -5.21 -12.31
C ALA A 209 -3.28 -4.98 -12.06
N LEU A 210 -2.79 -5.41 -10.90
CA LEU A 210 -1.43 -5.22 -10.40
C LEU A 210 -0.42 -5.80 -11.39
N ALA A 211 0.44 -4.94 -11.92
CA ALA A 211 1.59 -5.33 -12.72
C ALA A 211 2.74 -5.66 -11.76
N SER A 212 3.24 -4.65 -11.05
CA SER A 212 4.41 -4.77 -10.19
C SER A 212 4.27 -3.95 -8.91
N SER A 213 5.05 -4.33 -7.90
CA SER A 213 5.31 -3.52 -6.70
C SER A 213 6.76 -3.07 -6.74
N ILE A 214 7.00 -1.80 -6.43
CA ILE A 214 8.35 -1.23 -6.36
C ILE A 214 8.53 -0.45 -5.07
N GLN A 215 9.78 -0.32 -4.64
CA GLN A 215 10.17 0.65 -3.64
C GLN A 215 10.64 1.94 -4.32
N TRP A 216 10.06 3.08 -3.93
CA TRP A 216 10.44 4.38 -4.49
C TRP A 216 10.81 5.36 -3.38
N THR A 217 11.89 6.12 -3.56
CA THR A 217 12.32 7.09 -2.54
C THR A 217 11.96 8.49 -2.97
N PHE A 218 10.95 9.06 -2.34
CA PHE A 218 10.71 10.49 -2.46
C PHE A 218 11.71 11.28 -1.59
N PRO A 219 12.06 12.52 -1.96
CA PRO A 219 12.98 13.33 -1.15
C PRO A 219 12.49 13.59 0.28
N THR A 220 11.17 13.76 0.47
CA THR A 220 10.62 14.23 1.75
C THR A 220 9.56 13.28 2.32
N ILE A 221 8.54 12.92 1.56
CA ILE A 221 7.33 12.24 2.06
C ILE A 221 7.27 10.82 1.49
N GLN A 222 7.37 9.79 2.33
CA GLN A 222 7.16 8.41 1.89
C GLN A 222 5.69 8.04 1.99
N VAL A 223 5.16 7.22 1.10
CA VAL A 223 3.73 6.83 1.09
C VAL A 223 3.56 5.37 0.69
N GLN A 224 2.46 4.77 1.10
CA GLN A 224 1.95 3.58 0.42
C GLN A 224 1.05 4.07 -0.71
N ALA A 225 1.33 3.64 -1.94
CA ALA A 225 0.62 4.13 -3.11
C ALA A 225 0.13 2.98 -3.98
N HIS A 226 -1.07 3.15 -4.51
CA HIS A 226 -1.62 2.33 -5.57
C HIS A 226 -1.87 3.24 -6.77
N LEU A 227 -1.20 2.99 -7.89
CA LEU A 227 -1.30 3.79 -9.10
C LEU A 227 -1.75 2.91 -10.25
N ASP A 228 -2.81 3.31 -10.95
CA ASP A 228 -3.25 2.64 -12.16
C ASP A 228 -3.24 3.61 -13.35
N ASP A 229 -2.65 3.17 -14.45
CA ASP A 229 -2.68 3.91 -15.71
C ASP A 229 -2.71 2.91 -16.89
N PRO A 230 -3.73 2.98 -17.78
CA PRO A 230 -3.78 2.14 -18.97
C PRO A 230 -2.62 2.40 -19.95
N ARG A 231 -1.91 3.52 -19.81
CA ARG A 231 -0.74 3.89 -20.65
C ARG A 231 0.59 3.38 -20.11
N PHE A 232 0.62 2.70 -18.97
CA PHE A 232 1.85 2.04 -18.53
C PHE A 232 2.25 0.98 -19.55
N ALA A 233 3.41 1.16 -20.16
CA ALA A 233 4.04 0.12 -20.95
C ALA A 233 4.50 -0.99 -20.01
N LEU A 234 4.15 -2.22 -20.33
CA LEU A 234 4.64 -3.38 -19.58
C LEU A 234 5.96 -3.88 -20.18
N ASP A 235 6.80 -4.47 -19.35
CA ASP A 235 8.03 -5.12 -19.80
C ASP A 235 7.75 -6.40 -20.62
N ALA A 236 8.81 -7.05 -21.12
CA ALA A 236 8.67 -8.26 -21.92
C ALA A 236 7.95 -9.41 -21.18
N SER A 237 8.01 -9.44 -19.85
CA SER A 237 7.32 -10.45 -19.03
C SER A 237 5.83 -10.17 -18.87
N GLN A 238 5.39 -8.93 -19.18
CA GLN A 238 4.05 -8.39 -18.91
C GLN A 238 3.67 -8.38 -17.41
N SER A 239 4.67 -8.54 -16.53
CA SER A 239 4.53 -8.43 -15.07
C SER A 239 5.29 -7.25 -14.47
N GLY A 240 6.03 -6.47 -15.26
CA GLY A 240 6.66 -5.23 -14.80
C GLY A 240 6.13 -4.02 -15.54
N VAL A 241 6.09 -2.85 -14.91
CA VAL A 241 5.94 -1.56 -15.60
C VAL A 241 7.32 -1.08 -16.05
N ALA A 242 7.45 -0.72 -17.32
CA ALA A 242 8.68 -0.20 -17.88
C ALA A 242 8.99 1.21 -17.32
N LEU A 243 10.26 1.44 -16.96
CA LEU A 243 10.74 2.71 -16.39
C LEU A 243 10.96 3.79 -17.46
N ASN A 244 9.89 4.14 -18.18
CA ASN A 244 9.90 5.10 -19.28
C ASN A 244 9.44 6.52 -18.83
N ALA A 245 9.24 7.43 -19.79
CA ALA A 245 8.78 8.79 -19.51
C ALA A 245 7.43 8.83 -18.78
N ARG A 246 6.48 7.97 -19.16
CA ARG A 246 5.16 7.89 -18.52
C ARG A 246 5.26 7.45 -17.05
N PHE A 247 6.13 6.49 -16.75
CA PHE A 247 6.41 6.09 -15.36
C PHE A 247 6.94 7.26 -14.53
N LYS A 248 7.91 8.02 -15.07
CA LYS A 248 8.48 9.19 -14.37
C LYS A 248 7.42 10.26 -14.09
N GLU A 249 6.61 10.59 -15.09
CA GLU A 249 5.50 11.54 -14.94
C GLU A 249 4.52 11.08 -13.85
N ALA A 250 4.16 9.79 -13.81
CA ALA A 250 3.31 9.25 -12.76
C ALA A 250 3.93 9.34 -11.35
N MET A 251 5.25 9.14 -11.22
CA MET A 251 5.95 9.32 -9.94
C MET A 251 6.02 10.80 -9.52
N GLU A 252 6.18 11.72 -10.46
CA GLU A 252 6.14 13.17 -10.20
C GLU A 252 4.75 13.61 -9.72
N THR A 253 3.69 13.17 -10.40
CA THR A 253 2.30 13.38 -9.95
C THR A 253 2.09 12.77 -8.56
N LEU A 254 2.55 11.53 -8.32
CA LEU A 254 2.44 10.88 -7.01
C LEU A 254 3.14 11.70 -5.91
N GLY A 255 4.33 12.25 -6.18
CA GLY A 255 5.04 13.14 -5.25
C GLY A 255 4.24 14.39 -4.89
N ALA A 256 3.61 15.04 -5.87
CA ALA A 256 2.72 16.18 -5.62
C ALA A 256 1.47 15.79 -4.81
N GLN A 257 0.88 14.62 -5.08
CA GLN A 257 -0.26 14.11 -4.30
C GLN A 257 0.15 13.74 -2.86
N ALA A 258 1.39 13.29 -2.62
CA ALA A 258 1.88 13.00 -1.27
C ALA A 258 1.92 14.27 -0.39
N GLU A 259 2.26 15.43 -0.96
CA GLU A 259 2.17 16.72 -0.25
C GLU A 259 0.71 17.11 0.09
N ARG A 260 -0.23 16.81 -0.81
CA ARG A 260 -1.68 17.00 -0.53
C ARG A 260 -2.17 16.06 0.56
N LEU A 261 -1.73 14.80 0.56
CA LEU A 261 -2.03 13.84 1.63
C LEU A 261 -1.48 14.32 2.97
N LEU A 262 -0.27 14.88 2.99
CA LEU A 262 0.33 15.47 4.20
C LEU A 262 -0.54 16.61 4.74
N ALA A 263 -0.95 17.54 3.89
CA ALA A 263 -1.82 18.64 4.28
C ALA A 263 -3.13 18.15 4.91
N LEU A 264 -3.83 17.22 4.24
CA LEU A 264 -5.08 16.61 4.72
C LEU A 264 -4.89 15.90 6.07
N THR A 265 -3.77 15.20 6.22
CA THR A 265 -3.48 14.42 7.42
C THR A 265 -3.18 15.33 8.60
N LEU A 266 -2.45 16.43 8.40
CA LEU A 266 -2.15 17.41 9.45
C LEU A 266 -3.41 18.02 10.06
N ASP A 267 -4.42 18.33 9.23
CA ASP A 267 -5.69 18.88 9.71
C ASP A 267 -6.43 17.91 10.64
N ARG A 268 -6.47 16.63 10.26
CA ARG A 268 -7.11 15.58 11.08
C ARG A 268 -6.30 15.22 12.32
N HIS A 269 -4.97 15.31 12.23
CA HIS A 269 -4.04 14.96 13.30
C HIS A 269 -4.19 15.84 14.52
N ALA A 270 -4.26 17.16 14.33
CA ALA A 270 -4.30 18.10 15.45
C ALA A 270 -5.49 17.83 16.40
N GLU A 271 -6.65 17.45 15.85
CA GLU A 271 -7.85 17.14 16.62
C GLU A 271 -7.76 15.78 17.31
N ARG A 272 -7.37 14.74 16.57
CA ARG A 272 -7.31 13.36 17.08
C ARG A 272 -6.20 13.17 18.11
N TYR A 273 -5.06 13.84 17.95
CA TYR A 273 -3.94 13.73 18.87
C TYR A 273 -4.28 14.26 20.26
N ARG A 274 -5.09 15.33 20.36
CA ARG A 274 -5.60 15.83 21.64
C ARG A 274 -6.56 14.84 22.30
N ALA A 275 -7.41 14.17 21.52
CA ALA A 275 -8.28 13.12 22.03
C ALA A 275 -7.47 11.91 22.54
N LEU A 276 -6.42 11.51 21.81
CA LEU A 276 -5.48 10.48 22.25
C LEU A 276 -4.83 10.86 23.58
N THR A 277 -4.34 12.10 23.70
CA THR A 277 -3.66 12.60 24.89
C THR A 277 -4.56 12.50 26.13
N ARG A 278 -5.80 13.01 26.04
CA ARG A 278 -6.79 12.87 27.11
C ARG A 278 -7.06 11.40 27.45
N PHE A 279 -7.25 10.57 26.43
CA PHE A 279 -7.47 9.14 26.62
C PHE A 279 -6.31 8.45 27.37
N LEU A 280 -5.07 8.78 27.05
CA LEU A 280 -3.89 8.19 27.68
C LEU A 280 -3.67 8.68 29.11
N PHE A 281 -3.94 9.95 29.42
CA PHE A 281 -3.55 10.57 30.69
C PHE A 281 -4.68 10.82 31.69
N GLU A 282 -5.96 10.88 31.27
CA GLU A 282 -7.10 11.08 32.18
C GLU A 282 -7.63 9.76 32.78
N GLY A 283 -7.18 8.60 32.28
CA GLY A 283 -7.64 7.28 32.73
C GLY A 283 -6.63 6.51 33.57
N ARG A 284 -7.09 5.45 34.26
CA ARG A 284 -6.24 4.39 34.85
C ARG A 284 -5.40 3.62 33.82
N PHE A 285 -5.50 4.00 32.54
CA PHE A 285 -4.88 3.35 31.40
C PHE A 285 -3.44 3.77 31.18
N ALA A 286 -3.02 4.96 31.66
CA ALA A 286 -1.64 5.40 31.55
C ALA A 286 -0.69 4.30 32.04
N SER A 287 -0.86 3.81 33.27
CA SER A 287 0.00 2.77 33.85
C SER A 287 0.01 1.45 33.05
N ALA A 288 -1.14 1.00 32.58
CA ALA A 288 -1.27 -0.26 31.82
C ALA A 288 -0.71 -0.15 30.39
N PHE A 289 -0.88 1.01 29.76
CA PHE A 289 -0.29 1.34 28.48
C PHE A 289 1.23 1.43 28.56
N LEU A 290 1.75 2.10 29.59
CA LEU A 290 3.19 2.31 29.83
C LEU A 290 3.95 1.02 30.15
N GLY A 291 3.33 0.09 30.88
CA GLY A 291 3.97 -1.16 31.28
C GLY A 291 4.14 -2.17 30.14
N ARG A 292 3.48 -1.97 28.98
CA ARG A 292 3.35 -3.00 27.92
C ARG A 292 3.70 -2.52 26.51
N ALA A 293 3.84 -1.22 26.28
CA ALA A 293 3.91 -0.69 24.92
C ALA A 293 5.34 -0.61 24.34
N ASN A 294 5.81 -1.71 23.75
CA ASN A 294 6.80 -1.68 22.68
C ASN A 294 6.11 -1.51 21.30
N TRP A 295 5.58 -0.33 20.97
CA TRP A 295 4.83 -0.05 19.73
C TRP A 295 5.54 -0.44 18.40
N ARG A 296 6.81 -0.88 18.47
CA ARG A 296 7.60 -1.42 17.35
C ARG A 296 7.49 -2.92 17.17
N GLU A 297 7.12 -3.66 18.21
CA GLU A 297 6.78 -5.07 18.09
C GLU A 297 5.37 -5.19 17.52
N ASP A 298 5.26 -5.94 16.43
CA ASP A 298 3.97 -6.43 15.97
C ASP A 298 3.19 -7.02 17.16
N GLY A 299 1.92 -6.67 17.27
CA GLY A 299 1.06 -7.14 18.33
C GLY A 299 1.11 -6.36 19.66
N VAL A 300 1.80 -5.22 19.78
CA VAL A 300 1.61 -4.37 20.97
C VAL A 300 0.24 -3.76 21.05
N LEU A 301 -0.28 -3.26 19.95
CA LEU A 301 -1.66 -2.82 19.91
C LEU A 301 -2.60 -3.99 20.27
N ASP A 302 -2.34 -5.19 19.74
CA ASP A 302 -3.12 -6.39 20.09
C ASP A 302 -3.01 -6.75 21.58
N ARG A 303 -1.84 -6.60 22.20
CA ARG A 303 -1.64 -6.78 23.65
C ARG A 303 -2.37 -5.72 24.48
N LEU A 304 -2.43 -4.48 24.02
CA LEU A 304 -3.19 -3.39 24.65
C LEU A 304 -4.70 -3.67 24.54
N LEU A 305 -5.17 -4.06 23.34
CA LEU A 305 -6.55 -4.47 23.09
C LEU A 305 -6.93 -5.69 23.95
N ALA A 306 -6.06 -6.70 24.03
CA ALA A 306 -6.25 -7.88 24.88
C ALA A 306 -6.28 -7.53 26.38
N ALA A 307 -5.59 -6.47 26.79
CA ALA A 307 -5.65 -5.93 28.15
C ALA A 307 -6.95 -5.14 28.43
N GLY A 308 -7.88 -5.08 27.47
CA GLY A 308 -9.12 -4.31 27.58
C GLY A 308 -8.93 -2.80 27.39
N ILE A 309 -7.78 -2.36 26.90
CA ILE A 309 -7.52 -0.96 26.54
C ILE A 309 -8.02 -0.78 25.11
N GLY A 310 -9.02 0.08 24.91
CA GLY A 310 -9.63 0.26 23.58
C GLY A 310 -10.73 -0.75 23.24
N LYS A 311 -11.50 -1.22 24.23
CA LYS A 311 -12.66 -2.12 24.02
C LYS A 311 -13.73 -1.58 23.07
N SER A 312 -13.84 -0.25 22.90
CA SER A 312 -14.73 0.31 21.88
C SER A 312 -14.03 0.38 20.53
N ALA A 313 -14.78 0.11 19.46
CA ALA A 313 -14.28 0.20 18.09
C ALA A 313 -13.64 1.57 17.80
N GLU A 314 -14.25 2.65 18.28
CA GLU A 314 -13.75 4.03 18.15
C GLU A 314 -12.35 4.23 18.76
N ARG A 315 -12.08 3.64 19.95
CA ARG A 315 -10.78 3.78 20.61
C ARG A 315 -9.71 2.96 19.91
N ARG A 316 -10.07 1.77 19.44
CA ARG A 316 -9.18 0.94 18.61
C ARG A 316 -8.80 1.70 17.34
N GLU A 317 -9.80 2.26 16.65
CA GLU A 317 -9.60 3.07 15.45
C GLU A 317 -8.69 4.27 15.72
N LEU A 318 -8.91 5.00 16.82
CA LEU A 318 -8.06 6.13 17.22
C LEU A 318 -6.60 5.70 17.44
N LEU A 319 -6.37 4.60 18.16
CA LEU A 319 -5.01 4.10 18.42
C LEU A 319 -4.32 3.59 17.14
N GLU A 320 -5.04 2.89 16.27
CA GLU A 320 -4.52 2.42 14.97
C GLU A 320 -4.16 3.59 14.06
N TRP A 321 -5.03 4.59 14.00
CA TRP A 321 -4.83 5.83 13.26
C TRP A 321 -3.56 6.55 13.73
N GLU A 322 -3.47 6.81 15.03
CA GLU A 322 -2.39 7.61 15.61
C GLU A 322 -1.04 6.92 15.52
N ARG A 323 -1.00 5.59 15.66
CA ARG A 323 0.23 4.81 15.49
C ARG A 323 0.85 5.05 14.11
N VAL A 324 0.03 4.97 13.07
CA VAL A 324 0.47 5.12 11.68
C VAL A 324 0.82 6.58 11.40
N VAL A 325 -0.12 7.49 11.67
CA VAL A 325 0.02 8.90 11.29
C VAL A 325 1.12 9.60 12.08
N SER A 326 1.17 9.46 13.41
CA SER A 326 2.22 10.09 14.21
C SER A 326 3.61 9.57 13.85
N SER A 327 3.74 8.29 13.49
CA SER A 327 5.03 7.75 13.01
C SER A 327 5.42 8.37 11.67
N TRP A 328 4.47 8.40 10.74
CA TRP A 328 4.66 8.94 9.40
C TRP A 328 5.01 10.43 9.37
N LEU A 329 4.28 11.26 10.14
CA LEU A 329 4.52 12.69 10.24
C LEU A 329 5.90 12.98 10.85
N ARG A 330 6.31 12.24 11.87
CA ARG A 330 7.64 12.36 12.49
C ARG A 330 8.76 12.00 11.52
N ASP A 331 8.64 10.87 10.80
CA ASP A 331 9.64 10.48 9.80
C ASP A 331 9.71 11.50 8.66
N THR A 332 8.55 11.98 8.19
CA THR A 332 8.46 13.05 7.18
C THR A 332 9.20 14.30 7.66
N ALA A 333 8.93 14.77 8.88
CA ALA A 333 9.57 15.97 9.43
C ALA A 333 11.09 15.83 9.53
N ALA A 334 11.57 14.62 9.85
CA ALA A 334 13.01 14.31 9.91
C ALA A 334 13.69 14.23 8.54
N ARG A 335 12.94 14.20 7.44
CA ARG A 335 13.45 14.24 6.06
C ARG A 335 13.34 15.61 5.42
N VAL A 336 12.58 16.56 5.99
CA VAL A 336 12.41 17.90 5.42
C VAL A 336 13.78 18.60 5.35
N PRO A 337 14.28 18.92 4.14
CA PRO A 337 15.51 19.69 3.99
C PRO A 337 15.35 21.08 4.58
N GLU A 338 16.43 21.64 5.15
CA GLU A 338 16.41 22.97 5.79
C GLU A 338 15.75 24.05 4.91
N LYS A 339 16.10 24.08 3.63
CA LYS A 339 15.56 25.04 2.65
C LYS A 339 14.03 24.98 2.46
N ARG A 340 13.40 23.84 2.77
CA ARG A 340 11.94 23.64 2.63
C ARG A 340 11.20 23.93 3.93
N ARG A 341 11.88 24.06 5.08
CA ARG A 341 11.23 24.27 6.38
C ARG A 341 10.38 25.54 6.44
N GLU A 342 10.75 26.55 5.64
CA GLU A 342 10.03 27.81 5.54
C GLU A 342 8.79 27.74 4.63
N GLU A 343 8.59 26.65 3.88
CA GLU A 343 7.37 26.49 3.09
C GLU A 343 6.16 26.30 4.02
N PRO A 344 4.99 26.90 3.72
CA PRO A 344 3.83 26.89 4.63
C PRO A 344 3.38 25.49 5.08
N LEU A 345 3.48 24.49 4.19
CA LEU A 345 3.12 23.11 4.51
C LEU A 345 4.03 22.50 5.59
N PHE A 346 5.33 22.75 5.54
CA PHE A 346 6.28 22.20 6.51
C PHE A 346 6.32 23.01 7.80
N GLN A 347 6.08 24.32 7.75
CA GLN A 347 5.83 25.10 8.97
C GLN A 347 4.65 24.51 9.76
N ARG A 348 3.54 24.14 9.07
CA ARG A 348 2.42 23.42 9.70
C ARG A 348 2.82 22.07 10.28
N LEU A 349 3.65 21.29 9.57
CA LEU A 349 4.16 20.02 10.07
C LEU A 349 4.99 20.20 11.35
N PHE A 350 5.86 21.21 11.40
CA PHE A 350 6.72 21.47 12.55
C PHE A 350 5.95 22.03 13.75
N ALA A 351 4.83 22.72 13.50
CA ALA A 351 3.89 23.21 14.51
C ALA A 351 2.83 22.16 14.92
N ALA A 352 2.77 21.00 14.25
CA ALA A 352 1.83 19.95 14.61
C ALA A 352 2.25 19.26 15.93
N PRO A 353 1.28 18.83 16.76
CA PRO A 353 1.59 18.09 17.97
C PRO A 353 2.04 16.67 17.61
N LEU A 354 3.35 16.44 17.59
CA LEU A 354 3.94 15.16 17.14
C LEU A 354 4.48 14.31 18.30
N TYR A 355 4.62 14.92 19.47
CA TYR A 355 5.24 14.32 20.64
C TYR A 355 4.39 14.60 21.88
N LEU A 356 4.72 13.90 22.96
CA LEU A 356 4.12 14.10 24.27
C LEU A 356 5.22 14.39 25.26
N SER A 357 4.96 15.27 26.21
CA SER A 357 5.80 15.43 27.38
C SER A 357 5.55 14.28 28.35
N VAL A 358 6.44 14.14 29.33
CA VAL A 358 6.22 13.25 30.47
C VAL A 358 5.01 13.63 31.32
N THR A 359 4.54 14.88 31.26
CA THR A 359 3.36 15.36 31.99
C THR A 359 2.06 15.08 31.24
N GLY A 360 2.15 14.65 29.97
CA GLY A 360 1.01 14.44 29.09
C GLY A 360 0.65 15.64 28.22
N ASP A 361 1.44 16.72 28.24
CA ASP A 361 1.25 17.85 27.34
C ASP A 361 1.70 17.49 25.92
N THR A 362 1.02 18.01 24.91
CA THR A 362 1.46 17.83 23.51
C THR A 362 2.68 18.71 23.24
N LEU A 363 3.68 18.16 22.56
CA LEU A 363 4.88 18.88 22.14
C LEU A 363 4.98 18.86 20.61
N THR A 364 5.33 20.01 20.04
CA THR A 364 5.62 20.20 18.61
C THR A 364 7.13 20.09 18.35
N LEU A 365 7.56 19.99 17.09
CA LEU A 365 9.00 20.04 16.80
C LEU A 365 9.61 21.40 17.13
N ALA A 366 8.87 22.48 16.91
CA ALA A 366 9.30 23.83 17.28
C ALA A 366 9.56 23.92 18.80
N ASP A 367 8.72 23.29 19.63
CA ASP A 367 8.93 23.24 21.08
C ASP A 367 10.23 22.50 21.42
N LEU A 368 10.49 21.34 20.79
CA LEU A 368 11.70 20.56 21.03
C LEU A 368 12.96 21.34 20.62
N GLU A 369 12.93 22.07 19.50
CA GLU A 369 14.02 22.93 19.05
C GLU A 369 14.25 24.10 20.02
N GLN A 370 13.18 24.70 20.55
CA GLN A 370 13.28 25.77 21.55
C GLN A 370 13.84 25.25 22.89
N ILE A 371 13.40 24.07 23.34
CA ILE A 371 13.94 23.39 24.53
C ILE A 371 15.43 23.17 24.36
N LEU A 372 15.84 22.64 23.21
CA LEU A 372 17.24 22.39 22.91
C LEU A 372 18.07 23.67 22.87
N LYS A 373 17.53 24.75 22.30
CA LYS A 373 18.18 26.07 22.28
C LYS A 373 18.36 26.64 23.69
N ARG A 374 17.38 26.46 24.58
CA ARG A 374 17.40 26.96 25.96
C ARG A 374 18.29 26.12 26.88
N ALA A 375 18.20 24.80 26.79
CA ALA A 375 18.86 23.86 27.72
C ALA A 375 20.20 23.31 27.21
N GLY A 376 20.51 23.47 25.91
CA GLY A 376 21.68 22.89 25.25
C GLY A 376 21.56 21.38 24.98
N VAL A 377 20.59 20.71 25.59
CA VAL A 377 20.24 19.29 25.41
C VAL A 377 18.72 19.14 25.34
N LEU A 378 18.25 18.11 24.65
CA LEU A 378 16.85 17.70 24.65
C LEU A 378 16.64 16.67 25.77
N PRO A 379 15.90 17.02 26.83
CA PRO A 379 15.67 16.08 27.90
C PRO A 379 14.59 15.07 27.55
N VAL A 380 14.88 13.79 27.80
CA VAL A 380 14.02 12.67 27.42
C VAL A 380 13.85 11.69 28.58
N SER A 381 12.67 11.13 28.73
CA SER A 381 12.37 10.10 29.74
C SER A 381 11.48 9.02 29.16
N HIS A 382 11.69 7.79 29.61
CA HIS A 382 10.81 6.65 29.31
C HIS A 382 9.62 6.56 30.28
N ARG A 383 9.68 7.31 31.38
CA ARG A 383 8.64 7.44 32.41
C ARG A 383 7.82 8.71 32.19
N ILE A 384 6.54 8.62 32.54
CA ILE A 384 5.67 9.79 32.66
C ILE A 384 5.55 10.21 34.12
N PHE A 385 5.24 11.48 34.33
CA PHE A 385 5.04 12.13 35.63
C PHE A 385 3.76 12.99 35.58
N PRO A 386 2.56 12.38 35.54
CA PRO A 386 1.30 13.13 35.47
C PRO A 386 1.16 14.08 36.66
N GLY A 387 0.77 15.32 36.41
CA GLY A 387 0.52 16.34 37.45
C GLY A 387 1.78 17.02 38.00
N GLU A 388 2.99 16.59 37.62
CA GLU A 388 4.22 17.29 37.98
C GLU A 388 4.45 18.53 37.12
N ARG A 389 5.06 19.58 37.69
CA ARG A 389 5.47 20.78 36.94
C ARG A 389 6.95 20.68 36.59
N ILE A 390 7.25 20.56 35.29
CA ILE A 390 8.60 20.34 34.78
C ILE A 390 8.92 21.42 33.71
N ASP A 391 9.94 22.26 33.96
CA ASP A 391 10.40 23.31 33.04
C ASP A 391 11.93 23.23 32.83
N PRO A 392 12.43 23.10 31.59
CA PRO A 392 11.66 22.91 30.34
C PRO A 392 10.92 21.56 30.31
N PRO A 393 9.88 21.41 29.46
CA PRO A 393 9.21 20.13 29.28
C PRO A 393 10.19 19.01 28.91
N VAL A 394 9.97 17.82 29.48
CA VAL A 394 10.74 16.60 29.15
C VAL A 394 9.96 15.80 28.13
N LEU A 395 10.60 15.46 27.01
CA LEU A 395 10.02 14.61 25.98
C LEU A 395 9.80 13.20 26.55
N TRP A 396 8.57 12.70 26.46
CA TRP A 396 8.30 11.31 26.72
C TRP A 396 8.66 10.47 25.50
N CYS A 397 9.62 9.57 25.68
CA CYS A 397 10.05 8.62 24.68
C CYS A 397 10.09 7.23 25.34
N PRO A 398 9.07 6.39 25.13
CA PRO A 398 8.95 5.12 25.84
C PRO A 398 10.09 4.13 25.55
N TRP A 399 10.94 4.41 24.55
CA TRP A 399 12.08 3.57 24.20
C TRP A 399 13.36 4.37 24.16
N ARG A 400 14.42 3.82 24.74
CA ARG A 400 15.77 4.41 24.72
C ARG A 400 16.37 4.64 23.31
N LYS A 401 15.73 4.11 22.27
CA LYS A 401 16.15 4.23 20.87
C LYS A 401 14.96 4.55 19.97
N ASP A 402 14.59 5.84 19.90
CA ASP A 402 13.72 6.34 18.84
C ASP A 402 14.60 6.90 17.70
N PRO A 403 14.68 6.23 16.54
CA PRO A 403 15.52 6.62 15.42
C PRO A 403 15.12 7.95 14.81
N VAL A 404 13.88 8.41 14.99
CA VAL A 404 13.47 9.73 14.50
C VAL A 404 14.02 10.81 15.43
N VAL A 405 13.85 10.62 16.74
CA VAL A 405 14.43 11.54 17.75
C VAL A 405 15.96 11.56 17.62
N GLU A 406 16.60 10.40 17.50
CA GLU A 406 18.05 10.30 17.30
C GLU A 406 18.50 10.95 15.98
N ARG A 407 17.75 10.80 14.89
CA ARG A 407 18.08 11.44 13.60
C ARG A 407 17.98 12.97 13.68
N LEU A 408 16.94 13.49 14.33
CA LEU A 408 16.70 14.93 14.48
C LEU A 408 17.66 15.61 15.47
N PHE A 409 17.97 14.92 16.57
CA PHE A 409 18.67 15.51 17.72
C PHE A 409 20.01 14.83 18.02
N ALA A 410 20.59 14.08 17.08
CA ALA A 410 21.81 13.28 17.20
C ALA A 410 22.85 13.86 18.18
N GLY A 411 23.14 13.11 19.25
CA GLY A 411 24.14 13.46 20.26
C GLY A 411 23.73 14.59 21.22
N ARG A 412 22.49 15.11 21.12
CA ARG A 412 21.95 16.17 21.98
C ARG A 412 20.81 15.67 22.87
N VAL A 413 20.50 14.39 22.85
CA VAL A 413 19.49 13.74 23.71
C VAL A 413 20.12 13.36 25.05
N ARG A 414 19.45 13.69 26.16
CA ARG A 414 19.86 13.24 27.49
C ARG A 414 18.70 12.54 28.19
N TRP A 415 18.97 11.33 28.70
CA TRP A 415 17.98 10.47 29.33
C TRP A 415 17.91 10.68 30.84
N PHE A 416 16.70 10.61 31.40
CA PHE A 416 16.43 10.68 32.83
C PHE A 416 15.45 9.59 33.26
N ASP A 417 15.62 9.13 34.50
CA ASP A 417 14.81 8.07 35.10
C ASP A 417 13.93 8.58 36.26
N SER A 418 14.15 9.81 36.74
CA SER A 418 13.36 10.47 37.79
C SER A 418 13.35 12.01 37.69
N VAL A 419 12.39 12.67 38.36
CA VAL A 419 12.30 14.14 38.42
C VAL A 419 13.49 14.75 39.16
N GLU A 420 14.03 14.06 40.16
CA GLU A 420 15.22 14.48 40.92
C GLU A 420 16.44 14.53 40.00
N THR A 421 16.68 13.48 39.22
CA THR A 421 17.80 13.43 38.25
C THR A 421 17.68 14.52 37.18
N PHE A 422 16.46 14.94 36.85
CA PHE A 422 16.22 16.07 35.96
C PHE A 422 16.55 17.41 36.64
N ARG A 423 16.14 17.63 37.89
CA ARG A 423 16.43 18.88 38.65
C ARG A 423 17.93 19.12 38.88
N GLU A 424 18.72 18.06 38.93
CA GLU A 424 20.18 18.12 39.06
C GLU A 424 20.90 18.56 37.77
N LEU A 425 20.19 18.65 36.64
CA LEU A 425 20.73 19.25 35.42
C LEU A 425 21.02 20.73 35.65
N LYS A 426 22.29 21.03 35.93
CA LYS A 426 22.79 22.37 35.67
C LYS A 426 22.59 22.64 34.18
N PRO A 427 21.98 23.79 33.79
CA PRO A 427 21.91 24.16 32.39
C PRO A 427 23.32 24.06 31.83
N ALA A 428 23.48 23.31 30.73
CA ALA A 428 24.77 23.21 30.10
C ALA A 428 25.22 24.65 29.80
N GLY A 429 26.37 25.05 30.34
CA GLY A 429 27.00 26.29 29.91
C GLY A 429 27.06 26.31 28.37
N PRO A 430 27.10 27.50 27.75
CA PRO A 430 26.95 27.65 26.30
C PRO A 430 27.74 26.58 25.56
N ALA A 431 27.05 25.82 24.68
CA ALA A 431 27.63 24.67 24.02
C ALA A 431 29.00 25.05 23.42
N PRO A 432 30.06 24.27 23.68
CA PRO A 432 31.38 24.58 23.15
C PRO A 432 31.26 24.70 21.63
N ARG A 433 31.70 25.84 21.08
CA ARG A 433 31.61 26.11 19.63
C ARG A 433 32.13 24.89 18.87
N PRO A 434 31.41 24.37 17.87
CA PRO A 434 31.84 23.19 17.12
C PRO A 434 33.25 23.46 16.61
N ARG A 435 34.20 22.59 16.99
CA ARG A 435 35.59 22.71 16.55
C ARG A 435 35.57 22.76 15.02
N PRO A 436 36.23 23.75 14.38
CA PRO A 436 36.25 23.83 12.93
C PRO A 436 36.74 22.50 12.37
N ARG A 437 35.96 21.89 11.46
CA ARG A 437 36.40 20.71 10.73
C ARG A 437 37.68 21.11 10.02
N ARG A 438 38.82 20.53 10.42
CA ARG A 438 40.08 20.67 9.69
C ARG A 438 39.80 20.19 8.26
N ARG A 439 39.94 21.10 7.31
CA ARG A 439 39.83 20.81 5.87
C ARG A 439 40.98 19.92 5.44
#